data_AF-W9IGN5-F1
#
_entry.id   AF-W9IGN5-F1
#
_cell.length_a   1.000
_cell.length_b   1.000
_cell.length_c   1.000
_cell.angle_alpha   90.00
_cell.angle_beta   90.00
_cell.angle_gamma   90.00
#
_symmetry.space_group_name_H-M   'P 1'
#
loop_
_entity.id
_entity.type
_entity.pdbx_description
1 polymer ?
#
loop_
_entity_poly.entity_id
_entity_poly.type
_entity_poly.pdbx_seq_one_letter_code
_entity_poly.pdbx_strand_id
1 'polypeptide(L)'
;MAQYYSDVLDTESFRLATVSLATHPDTKSQVLSVTLTTHVLSGAPDLAYNALSYTWGSPRDGPSLPDKVANTTILLNGLSFEVQPNLYDALVELQASCSETPIWIDALCINQSNPSERSPQVSVMNQIYGKANRVIVWLGKAFPELEVGLKAAERTGNASVPETLRMIRTQTWDFSSDLSTMPERYGMDPVDQEEAIGLVTLYMSNWFTRIWIIQEVSLTSDVVILCNGRFTGFDCVGYAAAFLHYSGFFQSVVDLVPRDRPGIHIRGGINIFHAERIQLLREWCKGKKSLWVGVLAMIDLEAGLGKHHTKPSAIVPIRVFFSTFGMKATDPRDSIYGWNGILKHMATQEGVSLPSVFEPDYDIDIKDLLRNIACNIIETTDSLVHLSLVKDPSMRETPGLPSWVPDYPPVLYNSVHGPNFRSIGTVNSSKHVPHSPNQYPFTIAGHVLEAFGFRLGTVRMIGEGFLECLQGRLRILGDILLAMGHRSSFDWRTSRGPFCIISHVRYSLGSKRQSQPLLVRLWFLNSPGT
;
A
#
# COMPACT_ATOMS: atom_id res chain seq x y z
N MET A 1 -1.95 0.51 -41.16
CA MET A 1 -1.53 0.81 -39.78
C MET A 1 -0.29 0.01 -39.48
N ALA A 2 0.69 0.57 -38.78
CA ALA A 2 1.87 -0.17 -38.35
C ALA A 2 1.43 -1.32 -37.44
N GLN A 3 1.70 -2.56 -37.84
CA GLN A 3 1.34 -3.73 -37.04
C GLN A 3 2.52 -4.05 -36.11
N TYR A 4 2.58 -3.35 -34.97
CA TYR A 4 3.60 -3.59 -33.93
C TYR A 4 3.52 -5.00 -33.34
N TYR A 5 2.32 -5.59 -33.34
CA TYR A 5 2.00 -6.88 -32.74
C TYR A 5 1.61 -7.89 -33.82
N SER A 6 2.31 -9.02 -33.88
CA SER A 6 2.08 -10.08 -34.86
C SER A 6 0.79 -10.88 -34.61
N ASP A 7 0.27 -10.84 -33.39
CA ASP A 7 -0.79 -11.69 -32.86
C ASP A 7 -1.69 -10.92 -31.88
N VAL A 8 -2.77 -11.56 -31.42
CA VAL A 8 -3.63 -11.09 -30.32
C VAL A 8 -3.53 -12.13 -29.21
N LEU A 9 -3.10 -11.71 -28.02
CA LEU A 9 -2.91 -12.62 -26.89
C LEU A 9 -4.25 -12.96 -26.21
N ASP A 10 -4.32 -14.18 -25.71
CA ASP A 10 -5.41 -14.71 -24.88
C ASP A 10 -4.96 -14.87 -23.41
N THR A 11 -5.49 -15.81 -22.66
CA THR A 11 -5.03 -16.10 -21.27
C THR A 11 -3.93 -17.18 -21.21
N GLU A 12 -3.61 -17.82 -22.33
CA GLU A 12 -2.67 -18.94 -22.41
C GLU A 12 -1.30 -18.52 -22.97
N SER A 13 -1.19 -17.31 -23.48
CA SER A 13 0.01 -16.77 -24.13
C SER A 13 0.43 -15.43 -23.54
N PHE A 14 1.71 -15.08 -23.66
CA PHE A 14 2.25 -13.78 -23.25
C PHE A 14 3.49 -13.41 -24.09
N ARG A 15 3.82 -12.13 -24.20
CA ARG A 15 5.02 -11.67 -24.93
C ARG A 15 6.16 -11.32 -23.98
N LEU A 16 7.38 -11.58 -24.40
CA LEU A 16 8.61 -11.12 -23.74
C LEU A 16 9.38 -10.16 -24.63
N ALA A 17 9.95 -9.13 -24.02
CA ALA A 17 10.76 -8.11 -24.67
C ALA A 17 12.25 -8.40 -24.53
N THR A 18 12.99 -8.33 -25.63
CA THR A 18 14.46 -8.26 -25.63
C THR A 18 14.88 -6.85 -25.98
N VAL A 19 15.63 -6.21 -25.08
CA VAL A 19 16.09 -4.82 -25.22
C VAL A 19 17.51 -4.80 -25.77
N SER A 20 17.72 -4.14 -26.91
CA SER A 20 19.01 -4.02 -27.59
C SER A 20 19.20 -2.62 -28.18
N LEU A 21 20.35 -2.40 -28.80
CA LEU A 21 20.62 -1.19 -29.59
C LEU A 21 20.54 -1.54 -31.07
N ALA A 22 19.89 -0.69 -31.86
CA ALA A 22 19.84 -0.80 -33.31
C ALA A 22 20.21 0.54 -33.96
N THR A 23 20.63 0.50 -35.21
CA THR A 23 20.88 1.71 -36.00
C THR A 23 19.55 2.19 -36.58
N HIS A 24 19.14 3.42 -36.25
CA HIS A 24 17.91 4.00 -36.78
C HIS A 24 18.00 4.10 -38.32
N PRO A 25 16.95 3.67 -39.07
CA PRO A 25 16.98 3.63 -40.53
C PRO A 25 17.32 5.00 -41.16
N ASP A 26 16.66 6.05 -40.66
CA ASP A 26 16.74 7.42 -41.21
C ASP A 26 17.93 8.23 -40.69
N THR A 27 18.13 8.30 -39.37
CA THR A 27 19.13 9.18 -38.74
C THR A 27 20.52 8.55 -38.60
N LYS A 28 20.66 7.23 -38.82
CA LYS A 28 21.89 6.44 -38.60
C LYS A 28 22.45 6.50 -37.16
N SER A 29 21.71 7.06 -36.21
CA SER A 29 22.08 7.06 -34.79
C SER A 29 21.76 5.71 -34.16
N GLN A 30 22.50 5.31 -33.11
CA GLN A 30 22.07 4.21 -32.27
C GLN A 30 20.82 4.60 -31.48
N VAL A 31 19.83 3.72 -31.47
CA VAL A 31 18.56 3.89 -30.77
C VAL A 31 18.21 2.60 -30.04
N LEU A 32 17.46 2.73 -28.95
CA LEU A 32 16.90 1.57 -28.26
C LEU A 32 15.94 0.82 -29.19
N SER A 33 16.09 -0.49 -29.21
CA SER A 33 15.28 -1.41 -29.98
C SER A 33 14.76 -2.50 -29.08
N VAL A 34 13.46 -2.76 -29.16
CA VAL A 34 12.76 -3.80 -28.42
C VAL A 34 12.16 -4.78 -29.41
N THR A 35 12.50 -6.06 -29.25
CA THR A 35 11.91 -7.16 -30.03
C THR A 35 11.00 -7.97 -29.12
N LEU A 36 9.77 -8.21 -29.56
CA LEU A 36 8.78 -8.99 -28.83
C LEU A 36 8.73 -10.42 -29.37
N THR A 37 8.65 -11.39 -28.46
CA THR A 37 8.46 -12.82 -28.80
C THR A 37 7.31 -13.40 -27.98
N THR A 38 6.41 -14.14 -28.62
CA THR A 38 5.25 -14.75 -27.95
C THR A 38 5.60 -16.14 -27.42
N HIS A 39 5.18 -16.42 -26.18
CA HIS A 39 5.41 -17.67 -25.45
C HIS A 39 4.10 -18.18 -24.84
N VAL A 40 4.05 -19.48 -24.58
CA VAL A 40 2.91 -20.14 -23.91
C VAL A 40 3.11 -20.10 -22.39
N LEU A 41 2.10 -19.64 -21.66
CA LEU A 41 2.13 -19.46 -20.21
C LEU A 41 2.23 -20.79 -19.44
N SER A 42 1.66 -21.87 -19.97
CA SER A 42 1.74 -23.22 -19.38
C SER A 42 3.13 -23.86 -19.51
N GLY A 43 3.91 -23.47 -20.53
CA GLY A 43 5.31 -23.89 -20.76
C GLY A 43 6.37 -23.03 -20.09
N ALA A 44 5.95 -22.04 -19.29
CA ALA A 44 6.85 -21.11 -18.61
C ALA A 44 7.86 -21.68 -17.57
N PRO A 45 7.76 -22.90 -16.99
CA PRO A 45 8.74 -23.36 -16.00
C PRO A 45 10.19 -23.38 -16.49
N ASP A 46 10.40 -23.54 -17.80
CA ASP A 46 11.73 -23.62 -18.42
C ASP A 46 12.18 -22.28 -19.04
N LEU A 47 11.32 -21.26 -19.05
CA LEU A 47 11.61 -19.97 -19.65
C LEU A 47 12.15 -19.01 -18.60
N ALA A 48 13.45 -18.75 -18.61
CA ALA A 48 14.07 -17.78 -17.72
C ALA A 48 13.83 -16.34 -18.24
N TYR A 49 13.00 -15.57 -17.53
CA TYR A 49 12.74 -14.17 -17.82
C TYR A 49 12.60 -13.33 -16.55
N ASN A 50 12.82 -12.03 -16.68
CA ASN A 50 12.57 -11.05 -15.62
C ASN A 50 11.26 -10.29 -15.90
N ALA A 51 10.69 -9.61 -14.92
CA ALA A 51 9.58 -8.69 -15.14
C ALA A 51 9.90 -7.30 -14.59
N LEU A 52 9.46 -6.25 -15.28
CA LEU A 52 9.62 -4.87 -14.84
C LEU A 52 8.42 -4.45 -13.99
N SER A 53 8.68 -3.81 -12.86
CA SER A 53 7.69 -3.14 -12.01
C SER A 53 8.05 -1.66 -11.93
N TYR A 54 7.23 -0.80 -12.52
CA TYR A 54 7.53 0.63 -12.63
C TYR A 54 6.27 1.49 -12.66
N THR A 55 6.40 2.78 -12.35
CA THR A 55 5.27 3.71 -12.45
C THR A 55 5.06 4.23 -13.85
N TRP A 56 3.85 4.05 -14.39
CA TRP A 56 3.42 4.75 -15.59
C TRP A 56 3.32 6.26 -15.29
N GLY A 57 3.87 7.08 -16.18
CA GLY A 57 4.03 8.52 -15.97
C GLY A 57 5.26 8.86 -15.13
N SER A 58 5.15 9.93 -14.34
CA SER A 58 6.28 10.43 -13.56
C SER A 58 6.56 9.54 -12.33
N PRO A 59 7.82 9.16 -12.07
CA PRO A 59 8.18 8.39 -10.89
C PRO A 59 8.05 9.17 -9.57
N ARG A 60 7.96 10.51 -9.63
CA ARG A 60 7.80 11.42 -8.47
C ARG A 60 6.97 12.64 -8.84
N ASP A 61 6.26 13.21 -7.87
CA ASP A 61 5.55 14.48 -8.04
C ASP A 61 6.50 15.67 -7.79
N GLY A 62 6.36 16.76 -8.56
CA GLY A 62 7.20 17.94 -8.40
C GLY A 62 6.61 19.19 -9.06
N PRO A 63 6.78 20.40 -8.48
CA PRO A 63 6.19 21.65 -8.96
C PRO A 63 6.75 22.14 -10.31
N SER A 64 7.76 21.45 -10.85
CA SER A 64 8.48 21.83 -12.08
C SER A 64 8.47 20.73 -13.14
N LEU A 65 7.70 19.66 -12.95
CA LEU A 65 7.54 18.66 -14.01
C LEU A 65 6.51 19.21 -15.01
N PRO A 66 6.86 19.37 -16.30
CA PRO A 66 5.88 19.77 -17.29
C PRO A 66 4.74 18.75 -17.30
N ASP A 67 3.50 19.23 -17.38
CA ASP A 67 2.27 18.41 -17.41
C ASP A 67 2.31 17.29 -18.47
N LYS A 68 3.17 17.46 -19.49
CA LYS A 68 3.57 16.43 -20.45
C LYS A 68 5.06 16.54 -20.72
N VAL A 69 5.86 15.62 -20.18
CA VAL A 69 7.19 15.37 -20.73
C VAL A 69 7.01 14.64 -22.06
N ALA A 70 7.63 15.14 -23.13
CA ALA A 70 7.47 14.57 -24.46
C ALA A 70 7.86 13.08 -24.48
N ASN A 71 7.05 12.27 -25.16
CA ASN A 71 7.39 10.86 -25.37
C ASN A 71 8.74 10.75 -26.11
N THR A 72 9.45 9.66 -25.85
CA THR A 72 10.70 9.34 -26.53
C THR A 72 10.49 8.16 -27.47
N THR A 73 11.11 8.20 -28.63
CA THR A 73 10.97 7.15 -29.65
C THR A 73 11.96 6.01 -29.41
N ILE A 74 11.46 4.78 -29.52
CA ILE A 74 12.23 3.54 -29.63
C ILE A 74 11.81 2.81 -30.91
N LEU A 75 12.54 1.76 -31.27
CA LEU A 75 12.08 0.79 -32.28
C LEU A 75 11.39 -0.38 -31.56
N LEU A 76 10.12 -0.64 -31.84
CA LEU A 76 9.39 -1.81 -31.38
C LEU A 76 9.13 -2.73 -32.57
N ASN A 77 9.70 -3.94 -32.56
CA ASN A 77 9.69 -4.86 -33.71
C ASN A 77 10.15 -4.18 -35.02
N GLY A 78 11.14 -3.29 -34.91
CA GLY A 78 11.71 -2.54 -36.04
C GLY A 78 10.90 -1.30 -36.47
N LEU A 79 9.77 -1.01 -35.83
CA LEU A 79 8.90 0.13 -36.15
C LEU A 79 9.01 1.23 -35.10
N SER A 80 8.95 2.49 -35.52
CA SER A 80 8.96 3.65 -34.61
C SER A 80 7.78 3.58 -33.64
N PHE A 81 8.09 3.61 -32.34
CA PHE A 81 7.12 3.50 -31.25
C PHE A 81 7.45 4.50 -30.14
N GLU A 82 6.43 5.17 -29.62
CA GLU A 82 6.58 6.17 -28.57
C GLU A 82 6.44 5.54 -27.18
N VAL A 83 7.42 5.78 -26.31
CA VAL A 83 7.36 5.42 -24.89
C VAL A 83 7.45 6.65 -24.01
N GLN A 84 6.86 6.55 -22.82
CA GLN A 84 6.99 7.59 -21.81
C GLN A 84 8.44 7.68 -21.30
N PRO A 85 8.93 8.87 -20.90
CA PRO A 85 10.32 9.07 -20.47
C PRO A 85 10.78 8.13 -19.35
N ASN A 86 9.91 7.86 -18.37
CA ASN A 86 10.25 6.97 -17.27
C ASN A 86 10.54 5.53 -17.74
N LEU A 87 9.76 5.04 -18.72
CA LEU A 87 10.01 3.74 -19.33
C LEU A 87 11.26 3.78 -20.23
N TYR A 88 11.49 4.89 -20.96
CA TYR A 88 12.71 5.04 -21.75
C TYR A 88 13.96 4.95 -20.88
N ASP A 89 14.02 5.70 -19.76
CA ASP A 89 15.14 5.64 -18.83
C ASP A 89 15.32 4.22 -18.25
N ALA A 90 14.22 3.53 -17.92
CA ALA A 90 14.27 2.13 -17.49
C ALA A 90 14.86 1.21 -18.57
N LEU A 91 14.45 1.37 -19.83
CA LEU A 91 14.95 0.57 -20.95
C LEU A 91 16.45 0.80 -21.20
N VAL A 92 16.95 2.04 -21.06
CA VAL A 92 18.39 2.33 -21.14
C VAL A 92 19.15 1.53 -20.08
N GLU A 93 18.67 1.55 -18.83
CA GLU A 93 19.39 0.90 -17.74
C GLU A 93 19.27 -0.62 -17.78
N LEU A 94 18.12 -1.14 -18.23
CA LEU A 94 17.92 -2.56 -18.51
C LEU A 94 18.80 -3.05 -19.66
N GLN A 95 18.97 -2.25 -20.72
CA GLN A 95 19.87 -2.59 -21.82
C GLN A 95 21.32 -2.68 -21.33
N ALA A 96 21.74 -1.81 -20.40
CA ALA A 96 23.08 -1.84 -19.84
C ALA A 96 23.30 -2.99 -18.84
N SER A 97 22.27 -3.32 -18.03
CA SER A 97 22.42 -4.21 -16.87
C SER A 97 21.86 -5.63 -17.08
N CYS A 98 20.98 -5.82 -18.08
CA CYS A 98 20.15 -7.02 -18.26
C CYS A 98 19.96 -7.45 -19.74
N SER A 99 20.82 -7.03 -20.67
CA SER A 99 20.62 -7.22 -22.11
C SER A 99 20.38 -8.67 -22.58
N GLU A 100 20.89 -9.66 -21.85
CA GLU A 100 20.82 -11.07 -22.23
C GLU A 100 19.52 -11.76 -21.78
N THR A 101 18.80 -11.20 -20.79
CA THR A 101 17.62 -11.83 -20.22
C THR A 101 16.35 -11.16 -20.75
N PRO A 102 15.43 -11.90 -21.39
CA PRO A 102 14.13 -11.35 -21.78
C PRO A 102 13.39 -10.77 -20.57
N ILE A 103 12.67 -9.66 -20.79
CA ILE A 103 11.92 -8.98 -19.74
C ILE A 103 10.46 -8.81 -20.14
N TRP A 104 9.55 -9.04 -19.21
CA TRP A 104 8.15 -8.71 -19.37
C TRP A 104 7.90 -7.27 -18.91
N ILE A 105 7.31 -6.45 -19.79
CA ILE A 105 6.98 -5.04 -19.55
C ILE A 105 5.54 -4.83 -19.99
N ASP A 106 4.61 -4.65 -19.05
CA ASP A 106 3.17 -4.52 -19.32
C ASP A 106 2.83 -3.53 -20.44
N ALA A 107 3.48 -2.37 -20.47
CA ALA A 107 3.25 -1.32 -21.46
C ALA A 107 3.71 -1.67 -22.89
N LEU A 108 4.57 -2.68 -23.07
CA LEU A 108 5.09 -3.11 -24.37
C LEU A 108 4.64 -4.52 -24.77
N CYS A 109 4.54 -5.43 -23.80
CA CYS A 109 4.20 -6.83 -24.02
C CYS A 109 2.69 -7.02 -24.24
N ILE A 110 1.86 -6.11 -23.73
CA ILE A 110 0.42 -6.08 -23.94
C ILE A 110 0.07 -4.96 -24.93
N ASN A 111 -0.76 -5.26 -25.91
CA ASN A 111 -1.36 -4.25 -26.77
C ASN A 111 -2.43 -3.46 -25.99
N GLN A 112 -1.99 -2.38 -25.35
CA GLN A 112 -2.82 -1.52 -24.50
C GLN A 112 -4.02 -0.88 -25.25
N SER A 113 -3.97 -0.81 -26.58
CA SER A 113 -5.03 -0.25 -27.42
C SER A 113 -6.12 -1.26 -27.79
N ASN A 114 -5.92 -2.55 -27.51
CA ASN A 114 -6.87 -3.63 -27.84
C ASN A 114 -7.50 -4.22 -26.57
N PRO A 115 -8.73 -3.84 -26.19
CA PRO A 115 -9.40 -4.37 -25.00
C PRO A 115 -9.55 -5.90 -25.01
N SER A 116 -9.72 -6.51 -26.19
CA SER A 116 -9.84 -7.97 -26.35
C SER A 116 -8.54 -8.72 -25.99
N GLU A 117 -7.41 -8.02 -25.96
CA GLU A 117 -6.13 -8.55 -25.48
C GLU A 117 -5.84 -8.10 -24.04
N ARG A 118 -6.06 -6.81 -23.74
CA ARG A 118 -5.74 -6.20 -22.45
C ARG A 118 -6.43 -6.90 -21.29
N SER A 119 -7.75 -7.12 -21.38
CA SER A 119 -8.51 -7.69 -20.27
C SER A 119 -8.09 -9.14 -19.94
N PRO A 120 -7.95 -10.05 -20.93
CA PRO A 120 -7.36 -11.38 -20.69
C PRO A 120 -5.95 -11.32 -20.08
N GLN A 121 -5.06 -10.48 -20.61
CA GLN A 121 -3.68 -10.37 -20.11
C GLN A 121 -3.62 -9.86 -18.66
N VAL A 122 -4.42 -8.86 -18.31
CA VAL A 122 -4.52 -8.35 -16.92
C VAL A 122 -4.96 -9.46 -15.97
N SER A 123 -5.88 -10.34 -16.40
CA SER A 123 -6.37 -11.46 -15.57
C SER A 123 -5.30 -12.51 -15.23
N VAL A 124 -4.21 -12.58 -16.01
CA VAL A 124 -3.10 -13.53 -15.83
C VAL A 124 -1.78 -12.89 -15.38
N MET A 125 -1.75 -11.57 -15.13
CA MET A 125 -0.55 -10.85 -14.66
C MET A 125 0.06 -11.49 -13.40
N ASN A 126 -0.77 -11.97 -12.48
CA ASN A 126 -0.33 -12.66 -11.27
C ASN A 126 0.53 -13.90 -11.58
N GLN A 127 0.19 -14.64 -12.64
CA GLN A 127 0.95 -15.81 -13.09
C GLN A 127 2.24 -15.39 -13.78
N ILE A 128 2.23 -14.32 -14.56
CA ILE A 128 3.43 -13.80 -15.24
C ILE A 128 4.44 -13.30 -14.20
N TYR A 129 4.04 -12.40 -13.30
CA TYR A 129 4.93 -11.95 -12.21
C TYR A 129 5.35 -13.10 -11.29
N GLY A 130 4.43 -14.01 -10.95
CA GLY A 130 4.72 -15.15 -10.08
C GLY A 130 5.68 -16.19 -10.68
N LYS A 131 5.77 -16.29 -12.01
CA LYS A 131 6.68 -17.19 -12.73
C LYS A 131 7.98 -16.53 -13.19
N ALA A 132 8.09 -15.21 -13.10
CA ALA A 132 9.32 -14.50 -13.42
C ALA A 132 10.46 -14.95 -12.47
N ASN A 133 11.66 -15.13 -13.01
CA ASN A 133 12.86 -15.45 -12.23
C ASN A 133 13.17 -14.33 -11.23
N ARG A 134 12.93 -13.08 -11.65
CA ARG A 134 13.15 -11.87 -10.86
C ARG A 134 12.21 -10.77 -11.30
N VAL A 135 11.73 -10.00 -10.32
CA VAL A 135 11.06 -8.72 -10.58
C VAL A 135 12.01 -7.58 -10.31
N ILE A 136 12.20 -6.74 -11.32
CA ILE A 136 13.05 -5.55 -11.27
C ILE A 136 12.13 -4.35 -11.02
N VAL A 137 12.26 -3.74 -9.86
CA VAL A 137 11.59 -2.50 -9.48
C VAL A 137 12.39 -1.32 -10.00
N TRP A 138 11.72 -0.44 -10.74
CA TRP A 138 12.28 0.80 -11.27
C TRP A 138 11.62 2.02 -10.61
N LEU A 139 12.42 2.78 -9.86
CA LEU A 139 11.96 3.96 -9.11
C LEU A 139 12.22 5.29 -9.82
N GLY A 140 12.54 5.23 -11.13
CA GLY A 140 12.98 6.35 -11.93
C GLY A 140 14.50 6.46 -12.03
N LYS A 141 14.96 7.36 -12.92
CA LYS A 141 16.37 7.63 -13.17
C LYS A 141 17.12 7.92 -11.87
N ALA A 142 18.32 7.34 -11.74
CA ALA A 142 19.15 7.51 -10.56
C ALA A 142 19.61 8.96 -10.38
N PHE A 143 19.71 9.37 -9.11
CA PHE A 143 20.29 10.63 -8.65
C PHE A 143 20.79 10.45 -7.21
N PRO A 144 21.72 11.29 -6.73
CA PRO A 144 22.45 11.05 -5.48
C PRO A 144 21.58 10.72 -4.27
N GLU A 145 20.50 11.47 -4.05
CA GLU A 145 19.63 11.26 -2.89
C GLU A 145 18.88 9.93 -2.95
N LEU A 146 18.47 9.46 -4.12
CA LEU A 146 17.85 8.14 -4.26
C LEU A 146 18.86 7.03 -3.95
N GLU A 147 20.10 7.17 -4.40
CA GLU A 147 21.16 6.20 -4.10
C GLU A 147 21.48 6.15 -2.59
N VAL A 148 21.56 7.31 -1.94
CA VAL A 148 21.73 7.42 -0.48
C VAL A 148 20.54 6.78 0.23
N GLY A 149 19.32 7.08 -0.20
CA GLY A 149 18.10 6.49 0.38
C GLY A 149 18.07 4.97 0.30
N LEU A 150 18.48 4.40 -0.83
CA LEU A 150 18.58 2.95 -1.00
C LEU A 150 19.66 2.32 -0.11
N LYS A 151 20.83 2.97 0.02
CA LYS A 151 21.89 2.52 0.94
C LYS A 151 21.44 2.57 2.40
N ALA A 152 20.79 3.67 2.80
CA ALA A 152 20.23 3.83 4.15
C ALA A 152 19.16 2.78 4.43
N ALA A 153 18.24 2.56 3.48
CA ALA A 153 17.20 1.54 3.61
C ALA A 153 17.77 0.12 3.69
N GLU A 154 18.83 -0.18 2.93
CA GLU A 154 19.53 -1.46 3.01
C GLU A 154 20.22 -1.67 4.36
N ARG A 155 20.98 -0.67 4.84
CA ARG A 155 21.64 -0.69 6.14
C ARG A 155 20.63 -0.85 7.28
N THR A 156 19.66 0.06 7.37
CA THR A 156 18.66 0.11 8.44
C THR A 156 17.71 -1.09 8.36
N GLY A 157 17.23 -1.42 7.16
CA GLY A 157 16.26 -2.50 6.95
C GLY A 157 16.81 -3.86 7.32
N ASN A 158 18.04 -4.19 6.90
CA ASN A 158 18.64 -5.49 7.20
C ASN A 158 18.99 -5.63 8.68
N ALA A 159 19.58 -4.59 9.30
CA ALA A 159 19.97 -4.63 10.70
C ALA A 159 18.78 -4.63 11.67
N SER A 160 17.65 -4.00 11.29
CA SER A 160 16.49 -3.84 12.16
C SER A 160 15.57 -5.06 12.26
N VAL A 161 15.71 -6.07 11.40
CA VAL A 161 14.78 -7.23 11.37
C VAL A 161 14.59 -7.88 12.75
N PRO A 162 15.66 -8.24 13.51
CA PRO A 162 15.49 -8.89 14.81
C PRO A 162 14.69 -8.03 15.81
N GLU A 163 14.98 -6.74 15.86
CA GLU A 163 14.34 -5.81 16.79
C GLU A 163 12.90 -5.47 16.37
N THR A 164 12.65 -5.36 15.07
CA THR A 164 11.30 -5.22 14.52
C THR A 164 10.43 -6.43 14.88
N LEU A 165 10.94 -7.64 14.66
CA LEU A 165 10.25 -8.87 15.06
C LEU A 165 10.04 -8.94 16.59
N ARG A 166 11.01 -8.47 17.38
CA ARG A 166 10.88 -8.40 18.84
C ARG A 166 9.75 -7.44 19.23
N MET A 167 9.73 -6.21 18.72
CA MET A 167 8.69 -5.21 19.00
C MET A 167 7.30 -5.74 18.69
N ILE A 168 7.13 -6.40 17.54
CA ILE A 168 5.85 -7.04 17.17
C ILE A 168 5.52 -8.17 18.14
N ARG A 169 6.47 -9.06 18.44
CA ARG A 169 6.21 -10.21 19.32
C ARG A 169 5.82 -9.79 20.74
N THR A 170 6.51 -8.78 21.28
CA THR A 170 6.32 -8.33 22.67
C THR A 170 5.24 -7.27 22.81
N GLN A 171 4.79 -6.66 21.71
CA GLN A 171 3.82 -5.55 21.72
C GLN A 171 4.31 -4.34 22.51
N THR A 172 5.63 -4.17 22.57
CA THR A 172 6.33 -3.08 23.27
C THR A 172 6.86 -2.10 22.25
N TRP A 173 6.25 -0.91 22.20
CA TRP A 173 6.68 0.20 21.38
C TRP A 173 7.43 1.18 22.28
N ASP A 174 8.75 1.18 22.16
CA ASP A 174 9.60 2.14 22.86
C ASP A 174 9.86 3.32 21.92
N PHE A 175 8.80 4.11 21.70
CA PHE A 175 8.85 5.23 20.78
C PHE A 175 9.90 6.25 21.24
N SER A 176 10.88 6.51 20.38
CA SER A 176 11.88 7.54 20.58
C SER A 176 11.86 8.51 19.41
N SER A 177 11.91 9.81 19.71
CA SER A 177 12.17 10.84 18.70
C SER A 177 13.65 11.23 18.63
N ASP A 178 14.52 10.50 19.32
CA ASP A 178 15.94 10.82 19.38
C ASP A 178 16.76 9.72 18.68
N LEU A 179 17.17 9.99 17.44
CA LEU A 179 17.97 9.08 16.64
C LEU A 179 19.31 8.72 17.29
N SER A 180 19.83 9.57 18.20
CA SER A 180 21.07 9.28 18.93
C SER A 180 20.94 8.09 19.88
N THR A 181 19.71 7.67 20.20
CA THR A 181 19.44 6.49 21.03
C THR A 181 19.51 5.16 20.27
N MET A 182 19.65 5.18 18.94
CA MET A 182 19.71 3.96 18.12
C MET A 182 20.84 2.99 18.51
N PRO A 183 22.08 3.43 18.82
CA PRO A 183 23.15 2.53 19.21
C PRO A 183 22.85 1.78 20.50
N GLU A 184 22.38 2.49 21.53
CA GLU A 184 22.08 1.90 22.84
C GLU A 184 20.85 0.99 22.79
N ARG A 185 19.82 1.38 22.03
CA ARG A 185 18.54 0.64 21.97
C ARG A 185 18.57 -0.55 21.03
N TYR A 186 19.26 -0.43 19.90
CA TYR A 186 19.16 -1.37 18.79
C TYR A 186 20.53 -1.84 18.26
N GLY A 187 21.65 -1.29 18.76
CA GLY A 187 22.98 -1.62 18.25
C GLY A 187 23.20 -1.13 16.82
N MET A 188 22.51 -0.05 16.42
CA MET A 188 22.53 0.50 15.07
C MET A 188 23.01 1.94 15.07
N ASP A 189 23.81 2.32 14.07
CA ASP A 189 24.22 3.71 13.90
C ASP A 189 23.00 4.61 13.62
N PRO A 190 22.94 5.83 14.20
CA PRO A 190 21.86 6.78 13.95
C PRO A 190 21.69 7.05 12.46
N VAL A 191 20.46 7.38 12.06
CA VAL A 191 20.20 7.94 10.73
C VAL A 191 20.69 9.39 10.72
N ASP A 192 21.61 9.72 9.82
CA ASP A 192 22.08 11.10 9.67
C ASP A 192 21.17 11.94 8.75
N GLN A 193 21.52 13.20 8.55
CA GLN A 193 20.70 14.11 7.73
C GLN A 193 20.68 13.71 6.24
N GLU A 194 21.78 13.21 5.69
CA GLU A 194 21.87 12.83 4.28
C GLU A 194 21.03 11.57 4.04
N GLU A 195 21.16 10.58 4.93
CA GLU A 195 20.33 9.37 4.93
C GLU A 195 18.86 9.70 5.11
N ALA A 196 18.51 10.66 5.99
CA ALA A 196 17.12 11.08 6.19
C ALA A 196 16.51 11.69 4.92
N ILE A 197 17.24 12.58 4.25
CA ILE A 197 16.82 13.15 2.96
C ILE A 197 16.66 12.04 1.91
N GLY A 198 17.60 11.09 1.86
CA GLY A 198 17.54 9.96 0.95
C GLY A 198 16.34 9.04 1.20
N LEU A 199 16.08 8.69 2.46
CA LEU A 199 14.95 7.84 2.86
C LEU A 199 13.62 8.50 2.50
N VAL A 200 13.46 9.80 2.80
CA VAL A 200 12.25 10.54 2.40
C VAL A 200 12.12 10.56 0.87
N THR A 201 13.20 10.83 0.15
CA THR A 201 13.23 10.82 -1.33
C THR A 201 12.85 9.47 -1.94
N LEU A 202 13.28 8.37 -1.31
CA LEU A 202 12.92 7.01 -1.68
C LEU A 202 11.41 6.79 -1.54
N TYR A 203 10.84 7.08 -0.35
CA TYR A 203 9.42 6.84 -0.07
C TYR A 203 8.47 7.87 -0.73
N MET A 204 9.00 8.94 -1.30
CA MET A 204 8.26 9.86 -2.17
C MET A 204 8.05 9.32 -3.59
N SER A 205 8.60 8.15 -3.92
CA SER A 205 8.32 7.53 -5.22
C SER A 205 6.82 7.22 -5.37
N ASN A 206 6.26 7.65 -6.50
CA ASN A 206 4.88 7.33 -6.89
C ASN A 206 4.66 5.83 -7.08
N TRP A 207 5.74 5.05 -7.22
CA TRP A 207 5.68 3.60 -7.24
C TRP A 207 4.89 3.09 -6.04
N PHE A 208 5.27 3.42 -4.81
CA PHE A 208 4.56 2.97 -3.60
C PHE A 208 3.07 3.36 -3.52
N THR A 209 2.54 4.20 -4.41
CA THR A 209 1.12 4.51 -4.48
C THR A 209 0.30 3.53 -5.32
N ARG A 210 0.88 2.77 -6.25
CA ARG A 210 0.08 2.00 -7.23
C ARG A 210 -0.43 0.70 -6.64
N ILE A 211 -1.73 0.43 -6.79
CA ILE A 211 -2.37 -0.80 -6.32
C ILE A 211 -1.76 -2.06 -6.96
N TRP A 212 -1.37 -1.98 -8.24
CA TRP A 212 -0.88 -3.12 -9.02
C TRP A 212 0.40 -3.73 -8.47
N ILE A 213 1.26 -2.91 -7.88
CA ILE A 213 2.56 -3.33 -7.35
C ILE A 213 2.46 -4.48 -6.38
N ILE A 214 1.37 -4.58 -5.63
CA ILE A 214 1.23 -5.64 -4.65
C ILE A 214 1.32 -6.99 -5.39
N GLN A 215 0.64 -7.16 -6.53
CA GLN A 215 0.73 -8.40 -7.33
C GLN A 215 2.12 -8.56 -7.94
N GLU A 216 2.75 -7.45 -8.33
CA GLU A 216 4.07 -7.43 -8.97
C GLU A 216 5.17 -7.92 -8.02
N VAL A 217 5.13 -7.55 -6.73
CA VAL A 217 6.24 -7.85 -5.78
C VAL A 217 5.91 -8.91 -4.74
N SER A 218 4.64 -9.25 -4.50
CA SER A 218 4.28 -10.19 -3.42
C SER A 218 4.35 -11.66 -3.84
N LEU A 219 4.23 -11.97 -5.13
CA LEU A 219 4.09 -13.34 -5.62
C LEU A 219 5.43 -14.00 -5.99
N THR A 220 6.43 -13.23 -6.40
CA THR A 220 7.78 -13.75 -6.70
C THR A 220 8.67 -13.76 -5.45
N SER A 221 9.61 -14.69 -5.39
CA SER A 221 10.61 -14.75 -4.32
C SER A 221 11.75 -13.74 -4.48
N ASP A 222 12.13 -13.38 -5.71
CA ASP A 222 13.26 -12.49 -5.99
C ASP A 222 12.78 -11.14 -6.54
N VAL A 223 12.89 -10.10 -5.72
CA VAL A 223 12.52 -8.72 -6.07
C VAL A 223 13.69 -7.81 -5.74
N VAL A 224 14.15 -7.07 -6.74
CA VAL A 224 15.28 -6.15 -6.62
C VAL A 224 14.93 -4.79 -7.18
N ILE A 225 15.50 -3.74 -6.61
CA ILE A 225 15.47 -2.38 -7.15
C ILE A 225 16.72 -2.20 -7.99
N LEU A 226 16.56 -1.80 -9.25
CA LEU A 226 17.66 -1.38 -10.11
C LEU A 226 17.84 0.14 -10.01
N CYS A 227 19.04 0.58 -9.63
CA CYS A 227 19.39 1.99 -9.55
C CYS A 227 20.88 2.18 -9.82
N ASN A 228 21.20 2.94 -10.87
CA ASN A 228 22.56 3.20 -11.34
C ASN A 228 23.39 1.92 -11.56
N GLY A 229 22.79 0.90 -12.18
CA GLY A 229 23.42 -0.39 -12.44
C GLY A 229 23.60 -1.29 -11.21
N ARG A 230 23.17 -0.85 -10.03
CA ARG A 230 23.19 -1.64 -8.80
C ARG A 230 21.83 -2.26 -8.53
N PHE A 231 21.84 -3.53 -8.15
CA PHE A 231 20.67 -4.25 -7.64
C PHE A 231 20.66 -4.26 -6.12
N THR A 232 19.57 -3.76 -5.52
CA THR A 232 19.33 -3.80 -4.07
C THR A 232 18.08 -4.64 -3.81
N GLY A 233 18.13 -5.59 -2.87
CA GLY A 233 16.95 -6.40 -2.54
C GLY A 233 15.79 -5.54 -2.03
N PHE A 234 14.57 -5.75 -2.53
CA PHE A 234 13.42 -4.90 -2.15
C PHE A 234 13.05 -5.02 -0.66
N ASP A 235 13.24 -6.21 -0.08
CA ASP A 235 12.83 -6.50 1.31
C ASP A 235 13.42 -5.51 2.32
N CYS A 236 14.66 -5.02 2.11
CA CYS A 236 15.27 -4.07 3.02
C CYS A 236 14.55 -2.72 3.06
N VAL A 237 13.94 -2.29 1.95
CA VAL A 237 13.13 -1.07 1.89
C VAL A 237 11.87 -1.23 2.72
N GLY A 238 11.20 -2.38 2.59
CA GLY A 238 10.06 -2.73 3.42
C GLY A 238 10.38 -2.81 4.92
N TYR A 239 11.50 -3.45 5.26
CA TYR A 239 11.96 -3.58 6.64
C TYR A 239 12.36 -2.23 7.26
N ALA A 240 13.03 -1.36 6.51
CA ALA A 240 13.36 -0.02 6.97
C ALA A 240 12.08 0.79 7.25
N ALA A 241 11.08 0.72 6.37
CA ALA A 241 9.79 1.36 6.59
C ALA A 241 9.10 0.87 7.88
N ALA A 242 9.02 -0.45 8.05
CA ALA A 242 8.44 -1.07 9.24
C ALA A 242 9.19 -0.67 10.52
N PHE A 243 10.51 -0.72 10.51
CA PHE A 243 11.32 -0.34 11.66
C PHE A 243 11.11 1.14 12.03
N LEU A 244 11.20 2.05 11.07
CA LEU A 244 11.05 3.50 11.31
C LEU A 244 9.66 3.83 11.87
N HIS A 245 8.62 3.14 11.38
CA HIS A 245 7.27 3.29 11.92
C HIS A 245 7.18 2.79 13.37
N TYR A 246 7.59 1.54 13.62
CA TYR A 246 7.38 0.88 14.91
C TYR A 246 8.30 1.37 16.05
N SER A 247 9.50 1.84 15.71
CA SER A 247 10.43 2.47 16.66
C SER A 247 10.07 3.94 16.95
N GLY A 248 9.23 4.57 16.11
CA GLY A 248 8.86 5.99 16.23
C GLY A 248 9.86 6.95 15.58
N PHE A 249 10.99 6.45 15.08
CA PHE A 249 12.02 7.27 14.45
C PHE A 249 11.59 7.89 13.13
N PHE A 250 10.48 7.46 12.53
CA PHE A 250 9.93 8.07 11.33
C PHE A 250 9.80 9.61 11.48
N GLN A 251 9.27 10.09 12.61
CA GLN A 251 9.10 11.52 12.83
C GLN A 251 10.46 12.24 12.90
N SER A 252 11.46 11.65 13.56
CA SER A 252 12.82 12.21 13.63
C SER A 252 13.51 12.26 12.28
N VAL A 253 13.36 11.21 11.47
CA VAL A 253 13.87 11.18 10.09
C VAL A 253 13.25 12.31 9.28
N VAL A 254 11.94 12.52 9.41
CA VAL A 254 11.24 13.62 8.76
C VAL A 254 11.72 14.99 9.27
N ASP A 255 11.96 15.14 10.57
CA ASP A 255 12.39 16.39 11.19
C ASP A 255 13.82 16.81 10.81
N LEU A 256 14.67 15.86 10.39
CA LEU A 256 15.99 16.14 9.84
C LEU A 256 15.96 16.75 8.43
N VAL A 257 14.84 16.63 7.72
CA VAL A 257 14.71 17.17 6.36
C VAL A 257 14.37 18.67 6.39
N PRO A 258 15.17 19.54 5.74
CA PRO A 258 14.90 20.98 5.69
C PRO A 258 13.51 21.29 5.09
N ARG A 259 12.71 22.10 5.80
CA ARG A 259 11.31 22.39 5.44
C ARG A 259 11.15 23.28 4.21
N ASP A 260 12.16 24.07 3.92
CA ASP A 260 12.26 24.97 2.76
C ASP A 260 12.79 24.25 1.51
N ARG A 261 13.07 22.95 1.60
CA ARG A 261 13.62 22.18 0.49
C ARG A 261 12.59 22.04 -0.64
N PRO A 262 12.89 22.53 -1.86
CA PRO A 262 12.01 22.38 -3.01
C PRO A 262 11.75 20.91 -3.33
N GLY A 263 10.51 20.58 -3.68
CA GLY A 263 10.14 19.24 -4.13
C GLY A 263 9.85 18.22 -3.02
N ILE A 264 10.28 18.46 -1.76
CA ILE A 264 9.94 17.56 -0.64
C ILE A 264 8.66 18.04 0.05
N HIS A 265 7.54 17.43 -0.31
CA HIS A 265 6.26 17.62 0.37
C HIS A 265 6.09 16.59 1.48
N ILE A 266 6.68 16.88 2.64
CA ILE A 266 6.65 16.03 3.84
C ILE A 266 5.23 15.56 4.22
N ARG A 267 4.18 16.33 3.84
CA ARG A 267 2.85 16.24 4.47
C ARG A 267 1.73 15.73 3.56
N GLY A 268 2.06 15.25 2.36
CA GLY A 268 1.11 14.62 1.45
C GLY A 268 1.66 13.44 0.64
N GLY A 269 2.93 13.06 0.84
CA GLY A 269 3.65 12.17 -0.09
C GLY A 269 4.60 11.16 0.54
N ILE A 270 4.50 10.85 1.84
CA ILE A 270 5.39 9.84 2.41
C ILE A 270 4.70 8.48 2.37
N ASN A 271 4.94 7.75 1.28
CA ASN A 271 4.43 6.41 1.05
C ASN A 271 5.16 5.33 1.88
N ILE A 272 5.82 5.72 2.97
CA ILE A 272 6.53 4.80 3.88
C ILE A 272 5.56 3.77 4.46
N PHE A 273 4.35 4.19 4.82
CA PHE A 273 3.31 3.29 5.32
C PHE A 273 2.80 2.34 4.24
N HIS A 274 2.80 2.76 2.97
CA HIS A 274 2.51 1.84 1.87
C HIS A 274 3.65 0.84 1.70
N ALA A 275 4.91 1.28 1.75
CA ALA A 275 6.07 0.40 1.67
C ALA A 275 6.08 -0.68 2.77
N GLU A 276 5.82 -0.29 4.02
CA GLU A 276 5.62 -1.21 5.14
C GLU A 276 4.50 -2.21 4.86
N ARG A 277 3.32 -1.75 4.45
CA ARG A 277 2.17 -2.63 4.20
C ARG A 277 2.40 -3.60 3.04
N ILE A 278 3.02 -3.13 1.96
CA ILE A 278 3.46 -3.98 0.84
C ILE A 278 4.40 -5.06 1.38
N GLN A 279 5.35 -4.70 2.24
CA GLN A 279 6.27 -5.68 2.84
C GLN A 279 5.53 -6.71 3.70
N LEU A 280 4.58 -6.28 4.54
CA LEU A 280 3.80 -7.19 5.35
C LEU A 280 3.02 -8.19 4.47
N LEU A 281 2.32 -7.71 3.44
CA LEU A 281 1.61 -8.56 2.48
C LEU A 281 2.56 -9.54 1.77
N ARG A 282 3.75 -9.08 1.40
CA ARG A 282 4.79 -9.92 0.82
C ARG A 282 5.25 -11.01 1.79
N GLU A 283 5.47 -10.68 3.06
CA GLU A 283 5.80 -11.68 4.09
C GLU A 283 4.67 -12.71 4.29
N TRP A 284 3.40 -12.29 4.23
CA TRP A 284 2.27 -13.25 4.21
C TRP A 284 2.31 -14.17 3.00
N CYS A 285 2.53 -13.63 1.80
CA CYS A 285 2.55 -14.42 0.57
C CYS A 285 3.68 -15.46 0.55
N LYS A 286 4.83 -15.16 1.19
CA LYS A 286 5.93 -16.12 1.42
C LYS A 286 5.52 -17.32 2.29
N GLY A 287 4.46 -17.22 3.08
CA GLY A 287 3.95 -18.27 3.95
C GLY A 287 5.03 -18.80 4.91
N LYS A 288 5.22 -20.13 4.96
CA LYS A 288 6.20 -20.78 5.85
C LYS A 288 7.66 -20.39 5.56
N LYS A 289 7.97 -19.80 4.40
CA LYS A 289 9.32 -19.34 4.04
C LYS A 289 9.63 -17.94 4.60
N SER A 290 8.63 -17.24 5.13
CA SER A 290 8.80 -15.90 5.70
C SER A 290 9.64 -15.93 6.97
N LEU A 291 10.56 -14.97 7.09
CA LEU A 291 11.28 -14.71 8.36
C LEU A 291 10.35 -14.16 9.44
N TRP A 292 9.20 -13.62 9.03
CA TRP A 292 8.20 -12.98 9.89
C TRP A 292 7.08 -13.95 10.29
N VAL A 293 7.10 -15.20 9.83
CA VAL A 293 6.03 -16.20 10.06
C VAL A 293 5.59 -16.30 11.53
N GLY A 294 6.54 -16.19 12.47
CA GLY A 294 6.25 -16.26 13.91
C GLY A 294 5.52 -15.04 14.49
N VAL A 295 5.45 -13.93 13.76
CA VAL A 295 4.78 -12.69 14.17
C VAL A 295 3.62 -12.29 13.27
N LEU A 296 3.54 -12.79 12.03
CA LEU A 296 2.46 -12.46 11.08
C LEU A 296 1.07 -12.73 11.65
N ALA A 297 0.89 -13.84 12.38
CA ALA A 297 -0.39 -14.16 13.02
C ALA A 297 -0.79 -13.18 14.15
N MET A 298 0.13 -12.35 14.64
CA MET A 298 -0.13 -11.32 15.65
C MET A 298 -0.60 -10.01 15.02
N ILE A 299 -0.42 -9.84 13.72
CA ILE A 299 -0.81 -8.62 13.01
C ILE A 299 -2.30 -8.70 12.68
N ASP A 300 -3.10 -7.95 13.42
CA ASP A 300 -4.55 -7.86 13.21
C ASP A 300 -4.85 -6.81 12.12
N LEU A 301 -5.09 -7.31 10.91
CA LEU A 301 -5.63 -6.55 9.77
C LEU A 301 -7.13 -6.77 9.61
N GLU A 302 -7.78 -7.34 10.62
CA GLU A 302 -9.18 -7.77 10.55
C GLU A 302 -10.06 -6.91 11.44
N ALA A 303 -9.52 -5.85 12.05
CA ALA A 303 -10.21 -4.98 13.00
C ALA A 303 -10.93 -5.79 14.11
N GLY A 304 -10.31 -6.89 14.55
CA GLY A 304 -10.84 -7.79 15.58
C GLY A 304 -11.91 -8.79 15.12
N LEU A 305 -12.21 -8.89 13.81
CA LEU A 305 -13.17 -9.85 13.25
C LEU A 305 -12.71 -11.32 13.39
N GLY A 306 -11.40 -11.59 13.41
CA GLY A 306 -10.86 -12.96 13.40
C GLY A 306 -11.09 -13.81 14.64
N LYS A 307 -11.71 -13.26 15.70
CA LYS A 307 -11.80 -13.94 17.00
C LYS A 307 -13.06 -14.78 17.22
N HIS A 308 -14.12 -14.60 16.44
CA HIS A 308 -15.37 -15.37 16.60
C HIS A 308 -16.15 -15.51 15.29
N HIS A 309 -16.52 -16.75 14.93
CA HIS A 309 -17.55 -17.14 13.94
C HIS A 309 -17.39 -16.70 12.46
N THR A 310 -16.34 -15.99 12.10
CA THR A 310 -16.11 -15.54 10.72
C THR A 310 -15.45 -16.66 9.88
N LYS A 311 -16.02 -16.97 8.71
CA LYS A 311 -15.44 -17.96 7.79
C LYS A 311 -14.08 -17.45 7.27
N PRO A 312 -13.03 -18.28 7.17
CA PRO A 312 -11.72 -17.86 6.64
C PRO A 312 -11.79 -17.23 5.24
N SER A 313 -12.76 -17.64 4.41
CA SER A 313 -13.02 -17.08 3.08
C SER A 313 -13.43 -15.59 3.09
N ALA A 314 -14.00 -15.09 4.19
CA ALA A 314 -14.39 -13.68 4.36
C ALA A 314 -13.22 -12.82 4.86
N ILE A 315 -12.29 -13.43 5.59
CA ILE A 315 -11.16 -12.75 6.23
C ILE A 315 -10.07 -12.38 5.23
N VAL A 316 -9.79 -13.25 4.25
CA VAL A 316 -8.71 -13.02 3.26
C VAL A 316 -8.90 -11.71 2.49
N PRO A 317 -10.08 -11.41 1.89
CA PRO A 317 -10.32 -10.12 1.27
C PRO A 317 -10.06 -8.96 2.21
N ILE A 318 -10.60 -9.04 3.43
CA ILE A 318 -10.53 -7.99 4.43
C ILE A 318 -9.09 -7.64 4.81
N ARG A 319 -8.23 -8.65 5.01
CA ARG A 319 -6.80 -8.42 5.29
C ARG A 319 -6.13 -7.62 4.19
N VAL A 320 -6.42 -7.94 2.93
CA VAL A 320 -5.85 -7.23 1.78
C VAL A 320 -6.42 -5.82 1.69
N PHE A 321 -7.75 -5.65 1.75
CA PHE A 321 -8.41 -4.34 1.80
C PHE A 321 -7.80 -3.44 2.87
N PHE A 322 -7.63 -3.96 4.09
CA PHE A 322 -7.12 -3.15 5.19
C PHE A 322 -5.62 -2.84 5.08
N SER A 323 -4.89 -3.56 4.22
CA SER A 323 -3.45 -3.36 4.00
C SER A 323 -3.14 -2.41 2.85
N THR A 324 -4.11 -2.05 2.02
CA THR A 324 -3.83 -1.37 0.74
C THR A 324 -4.58 -0.05 0.62
N PHE A 325 -4.98 0.53 1.76
CA PHE A 325 -5.59 1.86 1.84
C PHE A 325 -4.76 2.94 1.16
N GLY A 326 -5.44 3.85 0.48
CA GLY A 326 -4.81 5.03 -0.12
C GLY A 326 -3.98 4.74 -1.38
N MET A 327 -3.89 3.47 -1.80
CA MET A 327 -3.25 3.11 -3.05
C MET A 327 -4.15 3.49 -4.24
N LYS A 328 -3.53 4.07 -5.26
CA LYS A 328 -4.17 4.65 -6.44
C LYS A 328 -4.30 3.60 -7.54
N ALA A 329 -5.37 3.74 -8.31
CA ALA A 329 -5.61 2.98 -9.53
C ALA A 329 -6.14 3.92 -10.62
N THR A 330 -5.78 3.67 -11.87
CA THR A 330 -6.20 4.51 -12.99
C THR A 330 -7.66 4.24 -13.36
N ASP A 331 -8.04 2.97 -13.45
CA ASP A 331 -9.45 2.58 -13.48
C ASP A 331 -9.93 2.39 -12.02
N PRO A 332 -11.05 2.99 -11.61
CA PRO A 332 -11.54 2.85 -10.23
C PRO A 332 -11.86 1.38 -9.86
N ARG A 333 -12.19 0.51 -10.83
CA ARG A 333 -12.45 -0.93 -10.61
C ARG A 333 -11.20 -1.69 -10.21
N ASP A 334 -10.02 -1.23 -10.63
CA ASP A 334 -8.74 -1.81 -10.25
C ASP A 334 -8.42 -1.59 -8.77
N SER A 335 -9.13 -0.70 -8.08
CA SER A 335 -9.07 -0.64 -6.61
C SER A 335 -9.54 -1.94 -5.96
N ILE A 336 -10.31 -2.78 -6.67
CA ILE A 336 -10.72 -4.12 -6.25
C ILE A 336 -9.94 -5.19 -7.01
N TYR A 337 -9.93 -5.13 -8.34
CA TYR A 337 -9.32 -6.16 -9.19
C TYR A 337 -7.79 -6.19 -9.12
N GLY A 338 -7.17 -5.07 -8.71
CA GLY A 338 -5.76 -4.96 -8.40
C GLY A 338 -5.29 -5.90 -7.29
N TRP A 339 -6.19 -6.58 -6.58
CA TRP A 339 -5.84 -7.60 -5.59
C TRP A 339 -6.09 -9.04 -6.02
N ASN A 340 -6.77 -9.27 -7.15
CA ASN A 340 -7.29 -10.59 -7.51
C ASN A 340 -6.22 -11.69 -7.44
N GLY A 341 -5.02 -11.42 -7.97
CA GLY A 341 -3.91 -12.36 -7.93
C GLY A 341 -3.49 -12.79 -6.52
N ILE A 342 -3.41 -11.84 -5.59
CA ILE A 342 -3.02 -12.08 -4.20
C ILE A 342 -4.14 -12.75 -3.44
N LEU A 343 -5.38 -12.29 -3.62
CA LEU A 343 -6.53 -12.91 -3.01
C LEU A 343 -6.57 -14.40 -3.38
N LYS A 344 -6.38 -14.74 -4.66
CA LYS A 344 -6.37 -16.13 -5.13
C LYS A 344 -5.24 -16.93 -4.48
N HIS A 345 -4.05 -16.35 -4.41
CA HIS A 345 -2.89 -16.97 -3.76
C HIS A 345 -3.14 -17.24 -2.28
N MET A 346 -3.58 -16.23 -1.51
CA MET A 346 -3.87 -16.35 -0.09
C MET A 346 -5.03 -17.31 0.19
N ALA A 347 -6.10 -17.23 -0.60
CA ALA A 347 -7.24 -18.14 -0.50
C ALA A 347 -6.82 -19.60 -0.73
N THR A 348 -5.95 -19.84 -1.71
CA THR A 348 -5.39 -21.18 -1.99
C THR A 348 -4.54 -21.68 -0.81
N GLN A 349 -3.70 -20.82 -0.21
CA GLN A 349 -2.88 -21.17 0.96
C GLN A 349 -3.73 -21.53 2.19
N GLU A 350 -4.89 -20.88 2.35
CA GLU A 350 -5.84 -21.11 3.45
C GLU A 350 -6.89 -22.20 3.12
N GLY A 351 -6.82 -22.82 1.93
CA GLY A 351 -7.75 -23.88 1.50
C GLY A 351 -9.19 -23.40 1.29
N VAL A 352 -9.38 -22.14 0.92
CA VAL A 352 -10.70 -21.53 0.68
C VAL A 352 -10.87 -21.05 -0.76
N SER A 353 -12.11 -21.05 -1.26
CA SER A 353 -12.47 -20.45 -2.54
C SER A 353 -12.89 -18.99 -2.36
N LEU A 354 -12.46 -18.11 -3.26
CA LEU A 354 -12.95 -16.74 -3.29
C LEU A 354 -14.36 -16.64 -3.87
N PRO A 355 -15.19 -15.72 -3.36
CA PRO A 355 -16.45 -15.35 -4.01
C PRO A 355 -16.23 -14.81 -5.43
N SER A 356 -17.15 -15.10 -6.36
CA SER A 356 -17.06 -14.66 -7.75
C SER A 356 -17.11 -13.14 -7.95
N VAL A 357 -17.57 -12.37 -6.96
CA VAL A 357 -17.58 -10.89 -6.99
C VAL A 357 -16.17 -10.29 -7.06
N PHE A 358 -15.13 -11.06 -6.73
CA PHE A 358 -13.74 -10.63 -6.83
C PHE A 358 -13.10 -10.97 -8.19
N GLU A 359 -13.81 -11.68 -9.07
CA GLU A 359 -13.32 -11.92 -10.44
C GLU A 359 -13.46 -10.64 -11.30
N PRO A 360 -12.46 -10.31 -12.13
CA PRO A 360 -12.50 -9.12 -12.97
C PRO A 360 -13.63 -9.14 -14.00
N ASP A 361 -14.54 -8.18 -13.86
CA ASP A 361 -15.56 -7.81 -14.84
C ASP A 361 -15.41 -6.31 -15.13
N TYR A 362 -14.94 -5.96 -16.33
CA TYR A 362 -14.77 -4.57 -16.76
C TYR A 362 -15.99 -4.01 -17.51
N ASP A 363 -17.07 -4.78 -17.63
CA ASP A 363 -18.34 -4.32 -18.18
C ASP A 363 -19.31 -3.87 -17.07
N ILE A 364 -19.08 -4.27 -15.81
CA ILE A 364 -19.85 -3.81 -14.66
C ILE A 364 -19.67 -2.30 -14.39
N ASP A 365 -20.76 -1.64 -13.99
CA ASP A 365 -20.74 -0.29 -13.44
C ASP A 365 -20.02 -0.29 -12.08
N ILE A 366 -19.08 0.65 -11.88
CA ILE A 366 -18.32 0.77 -10.64
C ILE A 366 -19.21 0.86 -9.39
N LYS A 367 -20.37 1.53 -9.48
CA LYS A 367 -21.28 1.66 -8.33
C LYS A 367 -21.85 0.30 -7.90
N ASP A 368 -22.13 -0.56 -8.88
CA ASP A 368 -22.67 -1.89 -8.66
C ASP A 368 -21.59 -2.83 -8.15
N LEU A 369 -20.36 -2.73 -8.68
CA LEU A 369 -19.19 -3.45 -8.15
C LEU A 369 -18.96 -3.12 -6.67
N LEU A 370 -18.84 -1.84 -6.32
CA LEU A 370 -18.56 -1.41 -4.94
C LEU A 370 -19.69 -1.81 -3.99
N ARG A 371 -20.96 -1.72 -4.43
CA ARG A 371 -22.10 -2.21 -3.64
C ARG A 371 -22.01 -3.72 -3.42
N ASN A 372 -21.77 -4.50 -4.47
CA ASN A 372 -21.71 -5.96 -4.37
C ASN A 372 -20.59 -6.42 -3.44
N ILE A 373 -19.44 -5.74 -3.47
CA ILE A 373 -18.32 -5.95 -2.55
C ILE A 373 -18.73 -5.63 -1.10
N ALA A 374 -19.38 -4.48 -0.86
CA ALA A 374 -19.82 -4.09 0.47
C ALA A 374 -20.85 -5.06 1.04
N CYS A 375 -21.85 -5.48 0.25
CA CYS A 375 -22.81 -6.51 0.64
C CYS A 375 -22.10 -7.81 1.01
N ASN A 376 -21.18 -8.28 0.14
CA ASN A 376 -20.46 -9.52 0.38
C ASN A 376 -19.66 -9.47 1.69
N ILE A 377 -18.94 -8.38 1.96
CA ILE A 377 -18.16 -8.24 3.20
C ILE A 377 -19.08 -8.21 4.42
N ILE A 378 -20.14 -7.41 4.41
CA ILE A 378 -21.05 -7.25 5.55
C ILE A 378 -21.77 -8.57 5.86
N GLU A 379 -22.33 -9.24 4.84
CA GLU A 379 -23.07 -10.49 5.00
C GLU A 379 -22.17 -11.66 5.38
N THR A 380 -20.94 -11.73 4.85
CA THR A 380 -20.03 -12.85 5.16
C THR A 380 -19.35 -12.70 6.53
N THR A 381 -19.21 -11.46 7.03
CA THR A 381 -18.59 -11.20 8.33
C THR A 381 -19.56 -11.07 9.48
N ASP A 382 -20.85 -10.92 9.19
CA ASP A 382 -21.86 -10.49 10.17
C ASP A 382 -21.43 -9.21 10.92
N SER A 383 -20.82 -8.26 10.19
CA SER A 383 -20.22 -7.06 10.78
C SER A 383 -20.35 -5.82 9.92
N LEU A 384 -20.60 -4.70 10.60
CA LEU A 384 -20.65 -3.36 10.02
C LEU A 384 -19.30 -2.65 10.02
N VAL A 385 -18.19 -3.35 10.29
CA VAL A 385 -16.86 -2.73 10.34
C VAL A 385 -16.47 -2.10 9.00
N HIS A 386 -16.96 -2.64 7.88
CA HIS A 386 -16.70 -2.10 6.53
C HIS A 386 -17.20 -0.66 6.36
N LEU A 387 -18.23 -0.27 7.12
CA LEU A 387 -18.73 1.11 7.12
C LEU A 387 -17.65 2.11 7.54
N SER A 388 -16.64 1.72 8.34
CA SER A 388 -15.58 2.64 8.77
C SER A 388 -14.75 3.23 7.62
N LEU A 389 -14.91 2.71 6.40
CA LEU A 389 -14.27 3.17 5.18
C LEU A 389 -15.13 4.14 4.36
N VAL A 390 -16.37 4.38 4.78
CA VAL A 390 -17.26 5.34 4.15
C VAL A 390 -16.66 6.75 4.23
N LYS A 391 -16.41 7.34 3.07
CA LYS A 391 -16.01 8.73 2.93
C LYS A 391 -17.19 9.67 3.22
N ASP A 392 -16.88 10.84 3.75
CA ASP A 392 -17.79 11.98 3.78
C ASP A 392 -18.36 12.23 2.36
N PRO A 393 -19.64 12.61 2.22
CA PRO A 393 -20.26 12.86 0.92
C PRO A 393 -19.47 13.83 0.03
N SER A 394 -18.81 14.84 0.59
CA SER A 394 -18.00 15.81 -0.15
C SER A 394 -16.71 15.23 -0.76
N MET A 395 -16.26 14.07 -0.27
CA MET A 395 -15.04 13.39 -0.69
C MET A 395 -15.33 12.16 -1.58
N ARG A 396 -16.61 11.91 -1.88
CA ARG A 396 -17.01 10.81 -2.76
C ARG A 396 -16.84 11.22 -4.22
N GLU A 397 -16.23 10.34 -4.98
CA GLU A 397 -15.95 10.47 -6.40
C GLU A 397 -16.94 9.66 -7.23
N THR A 398 -17.50 8.57 -6.68
CA THR A 398 -18.45 7.69 -7.39
C THR A 398 -19.91 8.19 -7.25
N PRO A 399 -20.57 8.67 -8.32
CA PRO A 399 -21.93 9.19 -8.24
C PRO A 399 -22.97 8.08 -8.02
N GLY A 400 -24.02 8.38 -7.24
CA GLY A 400 -25.15 7.47 -7.02
C GLY A 400 -24.85 6.27 -6.11
N LEU A 401 -23.67 6.22 -5.50
CA LEU A 401 -23.28 5.19 -4.54
C LEU A 401 -24.11 5.32 -3.24
N PRO A 402 -24.71 4.25 -2.69
CA PRO A 402 -25.41 4.33 -1.41
C PRO A 402 -24.52 4.89 -0.30
N SER A 403 -25.11 5.65 0.63
CA SER A 403 -24.36 6.37 1.67
C SER A 403 -23.59 5.47 2.65
N TRP A 404 -23.94 4.20 2.73
CA TRP A 404 -23.27 3.21 3.58
C TRP A 404 -22.20 2.40 2.82
N VAL A 405 -22.13 2.49 1.49
CA VAL A 405 -21.11 1.80 0.70
C VAL A 405 -19.84 2.65 0.65
N PRO A 406 -18.66 2.10 0.99
CA PRO A 406 -17.39 2.80 0.86
C PRO A 406 -17.04 3.13 -0.59
N ASP A 407 -16.47 4.31 -0.78
CA ASP A 407 -15.92 4.75 -2.06
C ASP A 407 -14.40 4.62 -2.05
N TYR A 408 -13.81 4.25 -3.19
CA TYR A 408 -12.42 3.81 -3.27
C TYR A 408 -11.56 4.71 -4.17
N PRO A 409 -10.26 4.90 -3.86
CA PRO A 409 -9.59 4.41 -2.66
C PRO A 409 -10.05 5.19 -1.40
N PRO A 410 -10.36 4.51 -0.29
CA PRO A 410 -10.66 5.15 0.99
C PRO A 410 -9.53 6.08 1.44
N VAL A 411 -9.91 7.24 2.00
CA VAL A 411 -8.95 8.20 2.56
C VAL A 411 -8.67 7.83 4.02
N LEU A 412 -7.40 7.91 4.41
CA LEU A 412 -6.93 7.47 5.72
C LEU A 412 -7.31 8.50 6.80
N TYR A 413 -8.37 8.22 7.55
CA TYR A 413 -8.84 9.09 8.64
C TYR A 413 -8.76 8.47 10.04
N ASN A 414 -8.27 7.23 10.19
CA ASN A 414 -8.46 6.51 11.46
C ASN A 414 -7.30 5.58 11.83
N SER A 415 -6.84 5.69 13.08
CA SER A 415 -5.81 4.86 13.71
C SER A 415 -6.21 3.40 13.92
N VAL A 416 -7.48 3.05 13.68
CA VAL A 416 -7.94 1.64 13.66
C VAL A 416 -7.50 0.92 12.39
N HIS A 417 -7.12 1.64 11.33
CA HIS A 417 -6.82 1.08 10.01
C HIS A 417 -5.31 1.14 9.72
N GLY A 418 -4.66 0.06 10.09
CA GLY A 418 -3.24 -0.23 9.92
C GLY A 418 -2.96 -1.61 10.50
N PRO A 419 -1.74 -2.14 10.37
CA PRO A 419 -1.39 -3.37 11.05
C PRO A 419 -1.50 -3.15 12.57
N ASN A 420 -2.55 -3.70 13.19
CA ASN A 420 -2.73 -3.61 14.63
C ASN A 420 -2.07 -4.82 15.26
N PHE A 421 -0.86 -4.65 15.76
CA PHE A 421 -0.16 -5.78 16.36
C PHE A 421 -0.77 -6.16 17.71
N ARG A 422 -1.44 -5.23 18.40
CA ARG A 422 -2.25 -5.58 19.57
C ARG A 422 -3.56 -6.11 19.04
N SER A 423 -3.86 -7.37 19.34
CA SER A 423 -5.15 -7.92 18.95
C SER A 423 -6.28 -7.02 19.42
N ILE A 424 -6.98 -6.43 18.45
CA ILE A 424 -8.14 -5.61 18.69
C ILE A 424 -9.23 -6.60 19.13
N GLY A 425 -9.82 -6.35 20.29
CA GLY A 425 -11.05 -7.06 20.63
C GLY A 425 -12.12 -6.67 19.62
N THR A 426 -13.04 -7.57 19.26
CA THR A 426 -14.15 -7.27 18.34
C THR A 426 -14.72 -5.89 18.66
N VAL A 427 -14.64 -4.97 17.69
CA VAL A 427 -15.11 -3.59 17.88
C VAL A 427 -16.63 -3.64 17.92
N ASN A 428 -17.16 -3.82 19.13
CA ASN A 428 -18.58 -3.85 19.38
C ASN A 428 -18.94 -2.72 20.34
N SER A 429 -19.46 -1.63 19.78
CA SER A 429 -19.87 -0.44 20.51
C SER A 429 -21.06 -0.68 21.46
N SER A 430 -21.75 -1.82 21.34
CA SER A 430 -22.89 -2.22 22.16
C SER A 430 -22.54 -3.19 23.29
N LYS A 431 -21.38 -3.87 23.26
CA LYS A 431 -20.93 -4.84 24.28
C LYS A 431 -20.88 -4.28 25.71
N HIS A 432 -20.77 -2.96 25.86
CA HIS A 432 -20.72 -2.27 27.15
C HIS A 432 -22.03 -1.52 27.51
N VAL A 433 -23.08 -1.64 26.69
CA VAL A 433 -24.39 -1.07 26.99
C VAL A 433 -25.18 -2.11 27.81
N PRO A 434 -25.52 -1.84 29.08
CA PRO A 434 -26.30 -2.75 29.90
C PRO A 434 -27.61 -3.12 29.19
N HIS A 435 -27.97 -4.41 29.18
CA HIS A 435 -29.18 -4.95 28.54
C HIS A 435 -29.25 -4.83 27.01
N SER A 436 -28.17 -4.41 26.35
CA SER A 436 -28.10 -4.49 24.90
C SER A 436 -27.92 -5.96 24.48
N PRO A 437 -28.77 -6.51 23.60
CA PRO A 437 -28.42 -7.74 22.91
C PRO A 437 -27.05 -7.54 22.22
N ASN A 438 -26.18 -8.55 22.32
CA ASN A 438 -24.87 -8.55 21.67
C ASN A 438 -24.96 -8.69 20.13
N GLN A 439 -26.17 -8.85 19.61
CA GLN A 439 -26.51 -8.98 18.20
C GLN A 439 -27.65 -8.01 17.89
N TYR A 440 -27.36 -6.97 17.12
CA TYR A 440 -28.40 -6.22 16.44
C TYR A 440 -28.49 -6.76 15.02
N PRO A 441 -29.67 -7.20 14.57
CA PRO A 441 -29.83 -7.61 13.19
C PRO A 441 -29.60 -6.40 12.29
N PHE A 442 -29.04 -6.64 11.13
CA PHE A 442 -29.07 -5.70 10.02
C PHE A 442 -29.53 -6.45 8.77
N THR A 443 -30.17 -5.73 7.86
CA THR A 443 -30.69 -6.27 6.62
C THR A 443 -30.32 -5.34 5.47
N ILE A 444 -29.97 -5.92 4.34
CA ILE A 444 -29.70 -5.16 3.11
C ILE A 444 -30.88 -5.41 2.15
N ALA A 445 -31.60 -4.35 1.81
CA ALA A 445 -32.72 -4.38 0.89
C ALA A 445 -32.46 -3.41 -0.27
N GLY A 446 -31.91 -3.94 -1.37
CA GLY A 446 -31.53 -3.15 -2.54
C GLY A 446 -30.43 -2.13 -2.20
N HIS A 447 -30.79 -0.85 -2.13
CA HIS A 447 -29.85 0.23 -1.79
C HIS A 447 -29.89 0.64 -0.31
N VAL A 448 -30.75 0.01 0.49
CA VAL A 448 -30.97 0.38 1.89
C VAL A 448 -30.31 -0.66 2.80
N LEU A 449 -29.43 -0.19 3.69
CA LEU A 449 -28.95 -0.95 4.84
C LEU A 449 -29.77 -0.55 6.05
N GLU A 450 -30.61 -1.46 6.52
CA GLU A 450 -31.36 -1.31 7.77
C GLU A 450 -30.51 -1.87 8.91
N ALA A 451 -30.21 -1.03 9.90
CA ALA A 451 -29.44 -1.44 11.07
C ALA A 451 -30.05 -0.82 12.34
N PHE A 452 -30.04 -1.57 13.44
CA PHE A 452 -30.51 -1.08 14.73
C PHE A 452 -29.34 -0.54 15.57
N GLY A 453 -29.56 0.59 16.22
CA GLY A 453 -28.57 1.19 17.12
C GLY A 453 -29.19 2.24 18.05
N PHE A 454 -28.42 2.64 19.05
CA PHE A 454 -28.82 3.74 19.95
C PHE A 454 -28.15 5.03 19.54
N ARG A 455 -28.89 6.14 19.58
CA ARG A 455 -28.29 7.47 19.47
C ARG A 455 -27.49 7.76 20.73
N LEU A 456 -26.19 7.94 20.55
CA LEU A 456 -25.24 8.15 21.64
C LEU A 456 -25.08 9.62 21.98
N GLY A 457 -25.34 10.48 21.00
CA GLY A 457 -25.19 11.92 21.07
C GLY A 457 -25.16 12.50 19.65
N THR A 458 -24.90 13.79 19.57
CA THR A 458 -24.57 14.48 18.32
C THR A 458 -23.24 15.17 18.54
N VAL A 459 -22.30 14.99 17.62
CA VAL A 459 -21.07 15.77 17.65
C VAL A 459 -21.44 17.22 17.41
N ARG A 460 -21.18 18.08 18.40
CA ARG A 460 -21.42 19.52 18.27
C ARG A 460 -20.20 20.29 17.80
N MET A 461 -19.01 19.73 18.01
CA MET A 461 -17.73 20.25 17.58
C MET A 461 -16.79 19.07 17.36
N ILE A 462 -16.02 19.11 16.29
CA ILE A 462 -14.88 18.22 16.05
C ILE A 462 -13.65 19.10 16.20
N GLY A 463 -12.63 18.62 16.93
CA GLY A 463 -11.34 19.31 16.97
C GLY A 463 -10.68 19.32 15.59
N GLU A 464 -9.65 20.14 15.40
CA GLU A 464 -8.91 20.18 14.14
C GLU A 464 -8.44 18.77 13.72
N GLY A 465 -8.55 18.48 12.42
CA GLY A 465 -8.37 17.13 11.90
C GLY A 465 -6.93 16.63 12.08
N PHE A 466 -6.76 15.30 12.16
CA PHE A 466 -5.43 14.67 12.09
C PHE A 466 -4.63 15.13 10.86
N LEU A 467 -5.32 15.43 9.75
CA LEU A 467 -4.71 16.03 8.56
C LEU A 467 -4.25 17.47 8.78
N GLU A 468 -4.92 18.29 9.58
CA GLU A 468 -4.46 19.65 9.90
C GLU A 468 -3.24 19.62 10.84
N CYS A 469 -3.19 18.60 11.71
CA CYS A 469 -2.01 18.27 12.52
C CYS A 469 -0.84 17.75 11.67
N LEU A 470 -1.09 16.84 10.73
CA LEU A 470 -0.08 16.33 9.78
C LEU A 470 0.36 17.41 8.79
N GLN A 471 -0.53 18.29 8.35
CA GLN A 471 -0.22 19.51 7.58
C GLN A 471 0.50 20.56 8.44
N GLY A 472 0.56 20.31 9.76
CA GLY A 472 1.14 21.10 10.85
C GLY A 472 0.84 22.57 10.79
N ARG A 473 -0.46 22.82 10.70
CA ARG A 473 -1.10 24.03 11.24
C ARG A 473 -1.00 24.07 12.78
N LEU A 474 -0.63 22.95 13.43
CA LEU A 474 -0.32 22.83 14.86
C LEU A 474 0.96 22.00 15.11
N ARG A 475 1.84 22.48 16.01
CA ARG A 475 3.03 21.74 16.51
C ARG A 475 2.69 20.64 17.53
N ILE A 476 1.44 20.62 18.00
CA ILE A 476 1.08 20.03 19.29
C ILE A 476 1.04 18.48 19.28
N LEU A 477 0.81 17.82 18.14
CA LEU A 477 0.65 16.35 18.16
C LEU A 477 1.98 15.60 18.37
N GLY A 478 3.08 16.11 17.82
CA GLY A 478 4.43 15.59 18.08
C GLY A 478 4.80 15.75 19.56
N ASP A 479 4.60 16.94 20.11
CA ASP A 479 4.85 17.23 21.52
C ASP A 479 3.93 16.42 22.47
N ILE A 480 2.68 16.14 22.09
CA ILE A 480 1.75 15.30 22.87
C ILE A 480 2.18 13.83 22.86
N LEU A 481 2.56 13.28 21.70
CA LEU A 481 3.05 11.90 21.59
C LEU A 481 4.35 11.71 22.37
N LEU A 482 5.22 12.73 22.40
CA LEU A 482 6.48 12.74 23.15
C LEU A 482 6.30 12.99 24.65
N ALA A 483 5.34 13.82 25.05
CA ALA A 483 4.99 14.04 26.44
C ALA A 483 4.33 12.80 27.10
N MET A 484 3.75 11.88 26.31
CA MET A 484 3.22 10.62 26.84
C MET A 484 4.30 9.63 27.31
N GLY A 485 5.59 9.87 26.99
CA GLY A 485 6.73 9.11 27.52
C GLY A 485 7.42 9.74 28.74
N HIS A 486 7.26 11.05 28.97
CA HIS A 486 7.90 11.76 30.08
C HIS A 486 6.94 12.06 31.22
N ARG A 487 7.25 11.59 32.43
CA ARG A 487 6.50 11.90 33.67
C ARG A 487 6.65 13.35 34.17
N SER A 488 7.00 14.32 33.33
CA SER A 488 7.34 15.68 33.76
C SER A 488 6.51 16.78 33.08
N SER A 489 5.71 17.43 33.92
CA SER A 489 5.37 18.87 33.94
C SER A 489 4.67 19.52 32.73
N PHE A 490 3.83 18.81 31.98
CA PHE A 490 2.87 19.50 31.09
C PHE A 490 1.57 19.82 31.88
N ASP A 491 1.34 21.10 32.19
CA ASP A 491 0.13 21.56 32.91
C ASP A 491 -1.05 21.74 31.96
N TRP A 492 -1.90 20.72 31.89
CA TRP A 492 -3.11 20.66 31.06
C TRP A 492 -4.15 21.75 31.36
N ARG A 493 -4.04 22.47 32.48
CA ARG A 493 -5.03 23.47 32.91
C ARG A 493 -4.96 24.80 32.18
N THR A 494 -3.85 25.09 31.49
CA THR A 494 -3.62 26.38 30.85
C THR A 494 -3.82 26.37 29.32
N SER A 495 -3.95 25.19 28.69
CA SER A 495 -4.17 25.08 27.24
C SER A 495 -5.66 25.12 26.88
N ARG A 496 -6.10 26.14 26.13
CA ARG A 496 -7.44 26.22 25.53
C ARG A 496 -7.38 25.78 24.07
N GLY A 497 -7.77 24.54 23.79
CA GLY A 497 -7.98 23.98 22.46
C GLY A 497 -8.57 22.56 22.57
N PRO A 498 -9.57 22.17 21.75
CA PRO A 498 -10.18 20.85 21.84
C PRO A 498 -9.34 19.78 21.11
N PHE A 499 -8.95 18.72 21.81
CA PHE A 499 -8.15 17.61 21.27
C PHE A 499 -8.98 16.32 21.13
N CYS A 500 -8.75 15.57 20.06
CA CYS A 500 -9.19 14.17 19.92
C CYS A 500 -7.96 13.26 20.03
N ILE A 501 -7.91 12.42 21.07
CA ILE A 501 -6.87 11.39 21.25
C ILE A 501 -7.53 10.03 21.03
N ILE A 502 -7.07 9.27 20.05
CA ILE A 502 -7.30 7.83 19.98
C ILE A 502 -5.97 7.15 20.28
N SER A 503 -5.76 6.76 21.54
CA SER A 503 -4.65 5.91 21.94
C SER A 503 -5.17 4.65 22.65
N HIS A 504 -4.72 3.48 22.20
CA HIS A 504 -4.87 2.23 22.92
C HIS A 504 -3.73 2.10 23.95
N VAL A 505 -3.96 2.58 25.17
CA VAL A 505 -3.09 2.28 26.32
C VAL A 505 -3.75 1.21 27.19
N ARG A 506 -3.10 0.04 27.34
CA ARG A 506 -3.36 -0.89 28.45
C ARG A 506 -2.29 -0.68 29.51
N TYR A 507 -2.70 -0.48 30.75
CA TYR A 507 -1.89 -0.75 31.95
C TYR A 507 -2.64 -1.71 32.88
N SER A 508 -1.89 -2.60 33.52
CA SER A 508 -2.24 -3.42 34.68
C SER A 508 -0.90 -3.69 35.39
N LEU A 509 -0.65 -3.38 36.67
CA LEU A 509 -1.28 -3.85 37.91
C LEU A 509 -0.98 -2.86 39.05
N GLY A 510 -1.87 -2.73 40.06
CA GLY A 510 -1.53 -2.05 41.32
C GLY A 510 -2.66 -1.60 42.25
N SER A 511 -3.45 -2.55 42.77
CA SER A 511 -4.28 -2.53 43.99
C SER A 511 -5.23 -1.35 44.34
N LYS A 512 -6.49 -1.77 44.56
CA LYS A 512 -7.56 -1.22 45.44
C LYS A 512 -8.39 -0.02 44.96
N ARG A 513 -9.64 -0.39 44.64
CA ARG A 513 -10.92 0.32 44.83
C ARG A 513 -11.14 1.62 44.05
N GLN A 514 -11.73 1.49 42.86
CA GLN A 514 -13.08 1.96 42.48
C GLN A 514 -13.20 1.90 40.95
N SER A 515 -14.23 1.20 40.46
CA SER A 515 -14.53 1.01 39.04
C SER A 515 -15.22 2.25 38.45
N GLN A 516 -14.65 2.84 37.39
CA GLN A 516 -15.36 3.74 36.46
C GLN A 516 -15.08 3.31 35.01
N PRO A 517 -16.05 3.43 34.08
CA PRO A 517 -15.96 2.84 32.75
C PRO A 517 -15.19 3.72 31.74
N LEU A 518 -14.35 3.07 30.91
CA LEU A 518 -13.67 3.63 29.74
C LEU A 518 -14.60 3.60 28.50
N LEU A 519 -14.72 4.73 27.80
CA LEU A 519 -15.44 4.89 26.55
C LEU A 519 -14.43 5.22 25.43
N VAL A 520 -14.36 4.41 24.37
CA VAL A 520 -13.67 4.76 23.12
C VAL A 520 -14.64 4.49 21.98
N ARG A 521 -14.97 5.52 21.19
CA ARG A 521 -15.91 5.43 20.07
C ARG A 521 -15.35 6.05 18.80
N LEU A 522 -15.56 5.30 17.72
CA LEU A 522 -15.44 5.67 16.33
C LEU A 522 -16.50 6.71 15.96
N TRP A 523 -16.12 7.73 15.17
CA TRP A 523 -17.07 8.69 14.62
C TRP A 523 -17.27 8.48 13.12
N PHE A 524 -18.55 8.44 12.75
CA PHE A 524 -19.08 8.63 11.41
C PHE A 524 -19.62 10.05 11.31
N LEU A 525 -19.32 10.76 10.22
CA LEU A 525 -19.97 12.02 9.86
C LEU A 525 -21.04 11.75 8.80
N ASN A 526 -22.30 11.88 9.19
CA ASN A 526 -23.38 12.29 8.30
C ASN A 526 -23.56 13.81 8.52
N SER A 527 -23.45 14.60 7.47
CA SER A 527 -23.90 15.99 7.49
C SER A 527 -25.43 16.05 7.59
N PRO A 528 -26.01 16.90 8.45
CA PRO A 528 -27.43 17.19 8.39
C PRO A 528 -27.71 18.22 7.29
N GLY A 529 -28.41 17.79 6.23
CA GLY A 529 -29.14 18.66 5.30
C GLY A 529 -28.45 18.86 3.93
N THR A 530 -28.72 17.98 2.97
CA THR A 530 -29.77 18.06 1.93
C THR A 530 -29.71 16.78 1.10
#